data_AF-A0A9D6UP55-F1
#
_entry.id   AF-A0A9D6UP55-F1
#
_cell.length_a   1.000
_cell.length_b   1.000
_cell.length_c   1.000
_cell.angle_alpha   90.00
_cell.angle_beta   90.00
_cell.angle_gamma   90.00
#
_symmetry.space_group_name_H-M   'P 1'
#
loop_
_entity.id
_entity.type
_entity.pdbx_description
1 polymer ?
#
loop_
_entity_poly.entity_id
_entity_poly.type
_entity_poly.pdbx_seq_one_letter_code
_entity_poly.pdbx_strand_id
1 'polypeptide(L)'
;DGVQYTSYITRVRTGAAGTFTQATGENTGKWEKLAEGSYKYTFFNKVPAGYDKNATHTVGIYGNRNLDEFDYGRQYADNTFSFVPSGAAVTKVRDVIRTASCNKCHDSLGLHGGSRKSMEVCIVCHQPQTTDAATGNTVDMKVMVHKIHFGRNLPSVKAGTPYKVASLDFSTVVFPSPAAACKACHEPQSAAGATQAENWNLKPTRATCGACHDDVNFATGQNHVNLPQPSDNLCATCHIPQGEVDYDATIKGAHTVPIESSLLAGVVFTLNSVTGAAPGKNATVNFTIKDKSGNPVEVTTLNSMRVYMGGPTTDISGYVREDALKAVGSGAGRYAWTFAAPIPATAKGTWQFGLEGYRTTIVLEGTTKQRTIRDYGINKMMYVSVDGTPVAPRRTVVASASCNKCHYQLAFHGGGRNTAEHCTFCHNPNLAANGESFNLSTMIHRFHEEARYPGILRNCNQCHVGNSQQPVTNPNLLPTNDPKAPYTPVPPITNACLSCHNTPDVWSHAKANTTSLGESCTVCHGANAEFSVGRVHAQ
;
A
#
# COMPACT_ATOMS: atom_id res chain seq x y z
N ASP A 1 28.35 4.96 7.45
CA ASP A 1 29.60 4.19 7.21
C ASP A 1 29.36 2.80 6.61
N GLY A 2 28.11 2.39 6.32
CA GLY A 2 27.86 1.11 5.63
C GLY A 2 28.08 -0.12 6.51
N VAL A 3 28.37 0.08 7.80
CA VAL A 3 28.64 -0.98 8.77
C VAL A 3 27.41 -1.87 8.93
N GLN A 4 27.64 -3.17 8.85
CA GLN A 4 26.63 -4.22 9.01
C GLN A 4 26.83 -4.89 10.35
N TYR A 5 25.76 -5.44 10.90
CA TYR A 5 25.92 -6.35 12.02
C TYR A 5 26.57 -7.66 11.56
N THR A 6 27.35 -8.25 12.46
CA THR A 6 27.92 -9.59 12.35
C THR A 6 27.56 -10.32 13.63
N SER A 7 26.77 -11.39 13.53
CA SER A 7 26.33 -12.16 14.70
C SER A 7 27.46 -13.05 15.19
N TYR A 8 27.71 -13.02 16.50
CA TYR A 8 28.60 -13.98 17.17
C TYR A 8 28.00 -15.38 17.26
N ILE A 9 26.67 -15.45 17.31
CA ILE A 9 25.95 -16.71 17.44
C ILE A 9 25.53 -17.15 16.05
N THR A 10 26.10 -18.27 15.62
CA THR A 10 25.85 -18.86 14.32
C THR A 10 25.58 -20.35 14.45
N ARG A 11 24.97 -20.91 13.41
CA ARG A 11 24.79 -22.35 13.25
C ARG A 11 25.14 -22.74 11.82
N VAL A 12 25.55 -23.99 11.63
CA VAL A 12 25.71 -24.57 10.30
C VAL A 12 24.40 -25.24 9.90
N ARG A 13 23.92 -24.98 8.69
CA ARG A 13 22.75 -25.63 8.10
C ARG A 13 23.11 -26.21 6.74
N THR A 14 22.70 -27.45 6.52
CA THR A 14 22.81 -28.13 5.23
C THR A 14 21.43 -28.24 4.62
N GLY A 15 21.31 -27.89 3.34
CA GLY A 15 20.10 -28.01 2.53
C GLY A 15 20.45 -28.26 1.07
N ALA A 16 19.45 -28.18 0.19
CA ALA A 16 19.60 -28.52 -1.22
C ALA A 16 20.66 -27.66 -1.96
N ALA A 17 20.87 -26.42 -1.51
CA ALA A 17 21.86 -25.52 -2.11
C ALA A 17 23.27 -25.67 -1.50
N GLY A 18 23.45 -26.52 -0.50
CA GLY A 18 24.72 -26.77 0.16
C GLY A 18 24.71 -26.50 1.66
N THR A 19 25.91 -26.35 2.22
CA THR A 19 26.14 -26.12 3.64
C THR A 19 26.56 -24.68 3.88
N PHE A 20 25.80 -23.97 4.71
CA PHE A 20 26.02 -22.55 4.98
C PHE A 20 26.00 -22.27 6.48
N THR A 21 26.79 -21.27 6.87
CA THR A 21 26.70 -20.65 8.20
C THR A 21 25.55 -19.64 8.21
N GLN A 22 24.75 -19.64 9.27
CA GLN A 22 23.63 -18.74 9.46
C GLN A 22 23.70 -18.10 10.85
N ALA A 23 23.48 -16.78 10.94
CA ALA A 23 23.22 -16.14 12.22
C ALA A 23 21.98 -16.75 12.89
N THR A 24 22.00 -16.88 14.20
CA THR A 24 20.88 -17.43 14.96
C THR A 24 20.85 -16.90 16.39
N GLY A 25 19.74 -17.13 17.11
CA GLY A 25 19.66 -16.88 18.54
C GLY A 25 19.98 -18.14 19.33
N GLU A 26 20.15 -17.99 20.65
CA GLU A 26 20.25 -19.11 21.57
C GLU A 26 19.12 -19.11 22.60
N ASN A 27 18.83 -20.27 23.17
CA ASN A 27 17.88 -20.45 24.26
C ASN A 27 18.40 -21.44 25.33
N THR A 28 19.70 -21.74 25.32
CA THR A 28 20.37 -22.75 26.15
C THR A 28 21.18 -22.15 27.30
N GLY A 29 21.10 -20.84 27.50
CA GLY A 29 21.72 -20.13 28.61
C GLY A 29 20.97 -20.35 29.93
N LYS A 30 21.37 -19.60 30.96
CA LYS A 30 20.82 -19.73 32.31
C LYS A 30 19.95 -18.53 32.65
N TRP A 31 18.74 -18.80 33.15
CA TRP A 31 17.83 -17.81 33.69
C TRP A 31 17.94 -17.75 35.22
N GLU A 32 17.96 -16.53 35.76
CA GLU A 32 17.86 -16.26 37.19
C GLU A 32 16.77 -15.19 37.41
N LYS A 33 15.75 -15.51 38.20
CA LYS A 33 14.72 -14.54 38.58
C LYS A 33 15.32 -13.58 39.61
N LEU A 34 15.29 -12.29 39.31
CA LEU A 34 15.78 -11.23 40.21
C LEU A 34 14.62 -10.66 41.05
N ALA A 35 13.48 -10.41 40.38
CA ALA A 35 12.25 -9.93 40.99
C ALA A 35 11.05 -10.29 40.09
N GLU A 36 9.84 -9.90 40.47
CA GLU A 36 8.67 -10.06 39.59
C GLU A 36 8.85 -9.26 38.29
N GLY A 37 8.68 -9.93 37.15
CA GLY A 37 8.93 -9.34 35.83
C GLY A 37 10.40 -9.04 35.49
N SER A 38 11.37 -9.36 36.36
CA SER A 38 12.79 -9.06 36.16
C SER A 38 13.65 -10.32 36.23
N TYR A 39 14.43 -10.55 35.17
CA TYR A 39 15.24 -11.75 35.01
C TYR A 39 16.62 -11.41 34.47
N LYS A 40 17.63 -12.12 34.96
CA LYS A 40 18.97 -12.15 34.38
C LYS A 40 19.08 -13.37 33.48
N TYR A 41 19.48 -13.18 32.24
CA TYR A 41 19.85 -14.25 31.33
C TYR A 41 21.36 -14.23 31.09
N THR A 42 22.04 -15.32 31.42
CA THR A 42 23.46 -15.51 31.11
C THR A 42 23.60 -16.40 29.90
N PHE A 43 24.19 -15.85 28.84
CA PHE A 43 24.37 -16.57 27.58
C PHE A 43 25.26 -17.80 27.76
N PHE A 44 24.93 -18.89 27.06
CA PHE A 44 25.83 -20.05 26.98
C PHE A 44 27.00 -19.75 26.03
N ASN A 45 26.69 -19.17 24.87
CA ASN A 45 27.70 -18.70 23.93
C ASN A 45 28.51 -17.54 24.54
N LYS A 46 29.82 -17.64 24.41
CA LYS A 46 30.76 -16.62 24.88
C LYS A 46 30.99 -15.58 23.79
N VAL A 47 31.12 -14.32 24.19
CA VAL A 47 31.63 -13.27 23.30
C VAL A 47 33.07 -13.65 22.87
N PRO A 48 33.43 -13.56 21.57
CA PRO A 48 34.77 -13.93 21.11
C PRO A 48 35.86 -13.10 21.79
N ALA A 49 37.03 -13.68 22.08
CA ALA A 49 38.10 -13.00 22.83
C ALA A 49 38.62 -11.70 22.18
N GLY A 50 38.62 -11.64 20.83
CA GLY A 50 39.11 -10.50 20.04
C GLY A 50 38.03 -9.49 19.62
N TYR A 51 36.85 -9.51 20.24
CA TYR A 51 35.78 -8.55 19.90
C TYR A 51 36.19 -7.10 20.18
N ASP A 52 35.70 -6.17 19.37
CA ASP A 52 35.99 -4.74 19.52
C ASP A 52 35.19 -4.14 20.67
N LYS A 53 35.83 -3.91 21.81
CA LYS A 53 35.19 -3.35 23.01
C LYS A 53 34.69 -1.91 22.84
N ASN A 54 35.15 -1.19 21.81
CA ASN A 54 34.76 0.18 21.53
C ASN A 54 33.67 0.28 20.45
N ALA A 55 33.33 -0.83 19.79
CA ALA A 55 32.21 -0.88 18.86
C ALA A 55 30.86 -1.02 19.61
N THR A 56 29.79 -0.51 18.98
CA THR A 56 28.44 -0.77 19.48
C THR A 56 28.04 -2.21 19.24
N HIS A 57 27.58 -2.87 20.30
CA HIS A 57 27.04 -4.22 20.32
C HIS A 57 25.53 -4.14 20.51
N THR A 58 24.79 -5.16 20.07
CA THR A 58 23.33 -5.21 20.23
C THR A 58 22.87 -6.61 20.59
N VAL A 59 22.07 -6.73 21.65
CA VAL A 59 21.36 -7.96 22.00
C VAL A 59 19.92 -7.82 21.55
N GLY A 60 19.39 -8.82 20.86
CA GLY A 60 17.96 -8.97 20.59
C GLY A 60 17.34 -10.01 21.52
N ILE A 61 16.16 -9.73 22.04
CA ILE A 61 15.32 -10.67 22.77
C ILE A 61 13.98 -10.80 22.04
N TYR A 62 13.46 -12.02 21.95
CA TYR A 62 12.13 -12.28 21.45
C TYR A 62 11.53 -13.46 22.20
N GLY A 63 10.21 -13.45 22.36
CA GLY A 63 9.50 -14.48 23.11
C GLY A 63 8.02 -14.49 22.81
N ASN A 64 7.36 -15.49 23.39
CA ASN A 64 5.91 -15.57 23.39
C ASN A 64 5.41 -16.07 24.74
N ARG A 65 4.17 -15.73 25.06
CA ARG A 65 3.41 -16.29 26.17
C ARG A 65 2.17 -16.94 25.61
N ASN A 66 1.90 -18.19 26.00
CA ASN A 66 0.64 -18.84 25.70
C ASN A 66 -0.41 -18.42 26.75
N LEU A 67 -1.52 -17.84 26.28
CA LEU A 67 -2.70 -17.46 27.07
C LEU A 67 -3.98 -18.11 26.52
N ASP A 68 -3.86 -19.23 25.79
CA ASP A 68 -5.01 -19.98 25.25
C ASP A 68 -6.01 -20.37 26.37
N GLU A 69 -5.53 -20.65 27.59
CA GLU A 69 -6.38 -20.93 28.77
C GLU A 69 -7.36 -19.79 29.10
N PHE A 70 -7.04 -18.57 28.70
CA PHE A 70 -7.82 -17.36 28.96
C PHE A 70 -8.47 -16.79 27.69
N ASP A 71 -8.51 -17.56 26.60
CA ASP A 71 -9.03 -17.14 25.28
C ASP A 71 -8.31 -15.92 24.66
N TYR A 72 -7.08 -15.61 25.12
CA TYR A 72 -6.26 -14.49 24.60
C TYR A 72 -5.19 -14.93 23.58
N GLY A 73 -5.15 -16.22 23.24
CA GLY A 73 -4.20 -16.76 22.28
C GLY A 73 -2.73 -16.65 22.72
N ARG A 74 -1.83 -16.67 21.75
CA ARG A 74 -0.39 -16.43 21.99
C ARG A 74 -0.05 -14.96 21.82
N GLN A 75 0.60 -14.40 22.82
CA GLN A 75 1.13 -13.04 22.81
C GLN A 75 2.61 -13.05 22.49
N TYR A 76 3.06 -12.12 21.64
CA TYR A 76 4.44 -12.06 21.15
C TYR A 76 5.05 -10.71 21.45
N ALA A 77 6.32 -10.71 21.85
CA ALA A 77 7.09 -9.48 22.06
C ALA A 77 8.55 -9.71 21.67
N ASP A 78 9.17 -8.64 21.17
CA ASP A 78 10.59 -8.59 20.94
C ASP A 78 11.15 -7.20 21.25
N ASN A 79 12.46 -7.13 21.47
CA ASN A 79 13.14 -5.87 21.75
C ASN A 79 14.65 -6.02 21.48
N THR A 80 15.35 -4.90 21.39
CA THR A 80 16.80 -4.85 21.31
C THR A 80 17.39 -3.92 22.36
N PHE A 81 18.63 -4.20 22.77
CA PHE A 81 19.42 -3.32 23.61
C PHE A 81 20.82 -3.16 23.04
N SER A 82 21.23 -1.91 22.80
CA SER A 82 22.55 -1.57 22.27
C SER A 82 23.44 -0.97 23.34
N PHE A 83 24.73 -1.33 23.34
CA PHE A 83 25.71 -0.90 24.34
C PHE A 83 27.13 -0.90 23.77
N VAL A 84 28.06 -0.18 24.41
CA VAL A 84 29.50 -0.27 24.10
C VAL A 84 30.21 -0.96 25.27
N PRO A 85 30.88 -2.10 25.05
CA PRO A 85 31.50 -2.89 26.13
C PRO A 85 32.52 -2.13 26.99
N SER A 86 33.21 -1.12 26.45
CA SER A 86 34.15 -0.28 27.21
C SER A 86 33.48 0.72 28.17
N GLY A 87 32.14 0.81 28.15
CA GLY A 87 31.36 1.76 28.95
C GLY A 87 31.18 3.12 28.27
N ALA A 88 31.73 3.32 27.06
CA ALA A 88 31.49 4.52 26.27
C ALA A 88 30.01 4.65 25.85
N ALA A 89 29.60 5.88 25.51
CA ALA A 89 28.26 6.13 25.00
C ALA A 89 28.04 5.43 23.64
N VAL A 90 26.83 4.89 23.44
CA VAL A 90 26.41 4.39 22.14
C VAL A 90 26.24 5.58 21.20
N THR A 91 27.13 5.70 20.23
CA THR A 91 27.11 6.79 19.24
C THR A 91 26.64 6.32 17.86
N LYS A 92 26.55 5.01 17.63
CA LYS A 92 26.20 4.42 16.34
C LYS A 92 25.33 3.18 16.50
N VAL A 93 24.14 3.20 15.90
CA VAL A 93 23.29 2.02 15.71
C VAL A 93 22.91 1.90 14.24
N ARG A 94 22.62 0.67 13.79
CA ARG A 94 22.12 0.46 12.42
C ARG A 94 20.62 0.74 12.40
N ASP A 95 20.26 1.93 11.93
CA ASP A 95 18.92 2.49 12.05
C ASP A 95 18.49 3.18 10.74
N VAL A 96 18.22 2.37 9.73
CA VAL A 96 17.92 2.83 8.35
C VAL A 96 16.42 2.92 8.09
N ILE A 97 15.63 1.97 8.62
CA ILE A 97 14.18 1.89 8.49
C ILE A 97 13.64 1.41 9.85
N ARG A 98 12.49 1.95 10.27
CA ARG A 98 11.80 1.53 11.49
C ARG A 98 10.67 0.55 11.18
N THR A 99 10.36 -0.30 12.16
CA THR A 99 9.20 -1.22 12.11
C THR A 99 7.89 -0.51 11.74
N ALA A 100 7.70 0.73 12.20
CA ALA A 100 6.54 1.55 11.89
C ALA A 100 6.34 1.77 10.38
N SER A 101 7.42 1.92 9.61
CA SER A 101 7.35 2.08 8.15
C SER A 101 6.79 0.83 7.47
N CYS A 102 7.16 -0.36 7.96
CA CYS A 102 6.64 -1.65 7.47
C CYS A 102 5.16 -1.84 7.81
N ASN A 103 4.78 -1.51 9.05
CA ASN A 103 3.44 -1.73 9.58
C ASN A 103 2.36 -0.80 8.98
N LYS A 104 2.75 0.20 8.18
CA LYS A 104 1.80 0.94 7.32
C LYS A 104 1.01 0.00 6.41
N CYS A 105 1.66 -1.07 5.93
CA CYS A 105 1.03 -2.13 5.14
C CYS A 105 0.79 -3.39 5.98
N HIS A 106 1.77 -3.79 6.79
CA HIS A 106 1.76 -5.08 7.47
C HIS A 106 0.94 -5.14 8.76
N ASP A 107 0.43 -4.00 9.26
CA ASP A 107 -0.30 -3.87 10.52
C ASP A 107 0.55 -4.20 11.75
N SER A 108 0.86 -5.49 11.91
CA SER A 108 1.66 -6.06 12.98
C SER A 108 2.55 -7.15 12.38
N LEU A 109 3.70 -6.75 11.83
CA LEU A 109 4.67 -7.71 11.30
C LEU A 109 5.01 -8.78 12.34
N GLY A 110 5.07 -10.04 11.88
CA GLY A 110 5.29 -11.20 12.74
C GLY A 110 5.75 -12.40 11.91
N LEU A 111 7.05 -12.67 11.96
CA LEU A 111 7.70 -13.74 11.20
C LEU A 111 8.19 -14.86 12.13
N HIS A 112 8.46 -16.02 11.54
CA HIS A 112 8.92 -17.23 12.24
C HIS A 112 7.98 -17.66 13.38
N GLY A 113 6.69 -17.81 13.05
CA GLY A 113 5.65 -18.15 14.03
C GLY A 113 5.17 -16.97 14.86
N GLY A 114 5.42 -15.73 14.42
CA GLY A 114 4.94 -14.49 15.04
C GLY A 114 5.90 -13.85 16.05
N SER A 115 6.94 -14.56 16.48
CA SER A 115 7.80 -14.11 17.58
C SER A 115 8.81 -13.02 17.21
N ARG A 116 9.15 -12.84 15.93
CA ARG A 116 10.02 -11.74 15.48
C ARG A 116 9.16 -10.71 14.74
N LYS A 117 9.07 -9.52 15.32
CA LYS A 117 8.15 -8.44 14.92
C LYS A 117 8.92 -7.19 14.50
N SER A 118 9.99 -6.84 15.20
CA SER A 118 10.70 -5.59 14.96
C SER A 118 11.82 -5.72 13.93
N MET A 119 11.93 -4.71 13.09
CA MET A 119 13.02 -4.51 12.14
C MET A 119 14.39 -4.59 12.85
N GLU A 120 14.44 -4.00 14.04
CA GLU A 120 15.59 -3.94 14.93
C GLU A 120 16.08 -5.35 15.33
N VAL A 121 15.17 -6.29 15.61
CA VAL A 121 15.53 -7.70 15.88
C VAL A 121 15.92 -8.43 14.61
N CYS A 122 15.21 -8.20 13.50
CA CYS A 122 15.45 -8.93 12.27
C CYS A 122 16.90 -8.72 11.75
N ILE A 123 17.45 -7.50 11.82
CA ILE A 123 18.81 -7.19 11.34
C ILE A 123 19.93 -7.76 12.21
N VAL A 124 19.63 -8.30 13.39
CA VAL A 124 20.59 -9.06 14.21
C VAL A 124 20.83 -10.45 13.62
N CYS A 125 19.90 -11.00 12.82
CA CYS A 125 20.05 -12.30 12.17
C CYS A 125 20.20 -12.21 10.65
N HIS A 126 19.41 -11.35 10.01
CA HIS A 126 19.39 -11.15 8.56
C HIS A 126 20.51 -10.22 8.10
N GLN A 127 21.72 -10.76 8.15
CA GLN A 127 22.99 -10.11 7.84
C GLN A 127 23.59 -10.65 6.53
N PRO A 128 24.57 -9.97 5.92
CA PRO A 128 25.28 -10.48 4.74
C PRO A 128 25.87 -11.89 4.90
N GLN A 129 26.22 -12.28 6.14
CA GLN A 129 26.77 -13.60 6.44
C GLN A 129 25.74 -14.74 6.43
N THR A 130 24.45 -14.45 6.28
CA THR A 130 23.38 -15.44 6.40
C THR A 130 22.83 -15.80 5.02
N THR A 131 22.99 -17.06 4.64
CA THR A 131 22.45 -17.64 3.39
C THR A 131 21.42 -18.73 3.71
N ASP A 132 20.32 -18.77 2.97
CA ASP A 132 19.35 -19.85 3.04
C ASP A 132 19.89 -21.12 2.41
N ALA A 133 20.08 -22.18 3.21
CA ALA A 133 20.62 -23.44 2.73
C ALA A 133 19.66 -24.22 1.82
N ALA A 134 18.36 -23.91 1.84
CA ALA A 134 17.40 -24.57 0.95
C ALA A 134 17.51 -24.08 -0.49
N THR A 135 17.72 -22.77 -0.69
CA THR A 135 17.66 -22.12 -2.02
C THR A 135 19.00 -21.54 -2.49
N GLY A 136 19.95 -21.34 -1.59
CA GLY A 136 21.21 -20.64 -1.86
C GLY A 136 21.08 -19.12 -1.90
N ASN A 137 19.86 -18.58 -1.77
CA ASN A 137 19.63 -17.15 -1.70
C ASN A 137 20.17 -16.57 -0.40
N THR A 138 20.82 -15.42 -0.47
CA THR A 138 21.13 -14.64 0.72
C THR A 138 19.84 -14.19 1.41
N VAL A 139 19.85 -14.20 2.74
CA VAL A 139 18.79 -13.60 3.55
C VAL A 139 19.29 -12.35 4.27
N ASP A 140 20.31 -11.68 3.72
CA ASP A 140 20.66 -10.30 4.09
C ASP A 140 19.40 -9.43 3.96
N MET A 141 19.03 -8.75 5.04
CA MET A 141 17.75 -8.06 5.15
C MET A 141 17.49 -7.13 3.97
N LYS A 142 18.48 -6.34 3.56
CA LYS A 142 18.32 -5.35 2.47
C LYS A 142 18.13 -6.01 1.10
N VAL A 143 18.70 -7.20 0.89
CA VAL A 143 18.57 -7.94 -0.37
C VAL A 143 17.24 -8.69 -0.39
N MET A 144 16.95 -9.40 0.69
CA MET A 144 15.75 -10.22 0.84
C MET A 144 14.48 -9.37 0.73
N VAL A 145 14.39 -8.26 1.47
CA VAL A 145 13.20 -7.40 1.45
C VAL A 145 12.98 -6.78 0.07
N HIS A 146 14.02 -6.29 -0.59
CA HIS A 146 13.89 -5.78 -1.96
C HIS A 146 13.42 -6.85 -2.93
N LYS A 147 14.00 -8.06 -2.91
CA LYS A 147 13.56 -9.15 -3.78
C LYS A 147 12.12 -9.60 -3.50
N ILE A 148 11.73 -9.73 -2.23
CA ILE A 148 10.35 -10.08 -1.84
C ILE A 148 9.36 -9.05 -2.42
N HIS A 149 9.61 -7.76 -2.24
CA HIS A 149 8.66 -6.72 -2.65
C HIS A 149 8.73 -6.42 -4.15
N PHE A 150 9.89 -6.59 -4.79
CA PHE A 150 9.97 -6.48 -6.24
C PHE A 150 9.29 -7.69 -6.92
N GLY A 151 9.35 -8.88 -6.29
CA GLY A 151 8.49 -10.02 -6.57
C GLY A 151 8.41 -10.37 -8.05
N ARG A 152 7.19 -10.34 -8.61
CA ARG A 152 6.95 -10.64 -10.05
C ARG A 152 7.69 -9.71 -11.02
N ASN A 153 8.18 -8.56 -10.56
CA ASN A 153 8.85 -7.59 -11.40
C ASN A 153 10.34 -7.88 -11.57
N LEU A 154 10.92 -8.77 -10.75
CA LEU A 154 12.32 -9.20 -10.87
C LEU A 154 12.61 -9.70 -12.29
N PRO A 155 13.69 -9.20 -12.94
CA PRO A 155 14.14 -9.72 -14.23
C PRO A 155 14.30 -11.25 -14.21
N SER A 156 14.91 -11.80 -13.17
CA SER A 156 15.07 -13.26 -13.01
C SER A 156 13.72 -14.02 -12.99
N VAL A 157 12.73 -13.50 -12.26
CA VAL A 157 11.37 -14.08 -12.19
C VAL A 157 10.67 -14.02 -13.55
N LYS A 158 10.78 -12.89 -14.26
CA LYS A 158 10.28 -12.76 -15.63
C LYS A 158 10.96 -13.72 -16.61
N ALA A 159 12.23 -14.01 -16.37
CA ALA A 159 13.00 -15.01 -17.12
C ALA A 159 12.72 -16.46 -16.68
N GLY A 160 11.78 -16.69 -15.76
CA GLY A 160 11.34 -18.02 -15.34
C GLY A 160 12.10 -18.61 -14.14
N THR A 161 12.99 -17.84 -13.50
CA THR A 161 13.69 -18.27 -12.28
C THR A 161 12.93 -17.78 -11.04
N PRO A 162 12.30 -18.67 -10.26
CA PRO A 162 11.52 -18.24 -9.09
C PRO A 162 12.42 -17.70 -7.97
N TYR A 163 11.94 -16.69 -7.25
CA TYR A 163 12.59 -16.22 -6.03
C TYR A 163 11.97 -16.88 -4.79
N LYS A 164 12.76 -17.76 -4.15
CA LYS A 164 12.34 -18.54 -2.99
C LYS A 164 13.23 -18.27 -1.78
N VAL A 165 12.65 -18.30 -0.58
CA VAL A 165 13.39 -18.32 0.68
C VAL A 165 12.79 -19.41 1.55
N ALA A 166 13.63 -20.33 2.03
CA ALA A 166 13.21 -21.59 2.62
C ALA A 166 12.24 -22.32 1.66
N SER A 167 11.02 -22.64 2.12
CA SER A 167 9.99 -23.29 1.30
C SER A 167 9.03 -22.33 0.62
N LEU A 168 9.14 -21.02 0.85
CA LEU A 168 8.19 -20.02 0.37
C LEU A 168 8.62 -19.43 -0.96
N ASP A 169 7.66 -19.29 -1.88
CA ASP A 169 7.85 -18.65 -3.18
C ASP A 169 7.24 -17.24 -3.18
N PHE A 170 8.09 -16.24 -3.47
CA PHE A 170 7.74 -14.82 -3.49
C PHE A 170 7.59 -14.28 -4.92
N SER A 171 7.68 -15.13 -5.93
CA SER A 171 7.65 -14.75 -7.35
C SER A 171 6.32 -14.12 -7.79
N THR A 172 5.23 -14.38 -7.06
CA THR A 172 3.90 -13.82 -7.37
C THR A 172 3.55 -12.59 -6.53
N VAL A 173 4.45 -12.13 -5.65
CA VAL A 173 4.19 -10.93 -4.83
C VAL A 173 4.01 -9.71 -5.74
N VAL A 174 2.98 -8.93 -5.44
CA VAL A 174 2.68 -7.66 -6.11
C VAL A 174 2.76 -6.55 -5.06
N PHE A 175 3.74 -5.66 -5.21
CA PHE A 175 3.82 -4.48 -4.37
C PHE A 175 2.67 -3.50 -4.72
N PRO A 176 1.86 -3.06 -3.75
CA PRO A 176 0.70 -2.19 -4.02
C PRO A 176 1.07 -0.78 -4.50
N SER A 177 2.30 -0.35 -4.24
CA SER A 177 2.87 0.92 -4.68
C SER A 177 3.73 0.75 -5.94
N PRO A 178 3.98 1.83 -6.72
CA PRO A 178 4.99 1.80 -7.77
C PRO A 178 6.34 1.34 -7.22
N ALA A 179 7.03 0.43 -7.92
CA ALA A 179 8.30 -0.12 -7.42
C ALA A 179 9.41 0.93 -7.25
N ALA A 180 9.30 2.07 -7.95
CA ALA A 180 10.21 3.21 -7.82
C ALA A 180 9.92 4.09 -6.58
N ALA A 181 8.80 3.89 -5.89
CA ALA A 181 8.40 4.68 -4.74
C ALA A 181 9.21 4.27 -3.48
N CYS A 182 10.52 4.54 -3.45
CA CYS A 182 11.42 4.17 -2.36
C CYS A 182 10.90 4.65 -0.99
N LYS A 183 10.25 5.82 -0.98
CA LYS A 183 9.64 6.45 0.20
C LYS A 183 8.49 5.66 0.82
N ALA A 184 7.98 4.62 0.16
CA ALA A 184 7.04 3.68 0.76
C ALA A 184 7.65 2.97 1.99
N CYS A 185 8.97 2.74 1.98
CA CYS A 185 9.71 2.17 3.12
C CYS A 185 10.77 3.15 3.66
N HIS A 186 11.45 3.88 2.78
CA HIS A 186 12.53 4.80 3.11
C HIS A 186 12.02 6.22 3.37
N GLU A 187 11.45 6.41 4.55
CA GLU A 187 10.96 7.71 5.00
C GLU A 187 12.09 8.63 5.44
N PRO A 188 11.94 9.96 5.28
CA PRO A 188 12.91 10.90 5.81
C PRO A 188 12.98 10.78 7.33
N GLN A 189 14.15 11.12 7.91
CA GLN A 189 14.36 11.09 9.36
C GLN A 189 13.32 11.91 10.13
N SER A 190 12.84 13.02 9.56
CA SER A 190 11.80 13.86 10.16
C SER A 190 10.45 13.15 10.34
N ALA A 191 10.16 12.12 9.55
CA ALA A 191 8.92 11.34 9.63
C ALA A 191 9.09 10.06 10.45
N ALA A 192 10.17 9.29 10.22
CA ALA A 192 10.35 7.98 10.84
C ALA A 192 11.28 7.98 12.07
N GLY A 193 12.03 9.06 12.32
CA GLY A 193 13.00 9.12 13.42
C GLY A 193 14.26 8.27 13.23
N ALA A 194 14.39 7.56 12.10
CA ALA A 194 15.56 6.75 11.78
C ALA A 194 16.80 7.63 11.54
N THR A 195 17.82 7.48 12.38
CA THR A 195 19.04 8.30 12.37
C THR A 195 19.91 8.09 11.14
N GLN A 196 19.70 7.00 10.40
CA GLN A 196 20.39 6.70 9.14
C GLN A 196 19.41 6.59 7.96
N ALA A 197 18.27 7.29 8.04
CA ALA A 197 17.20 7.27 7.04
C ALA A 197 17.69 7.47 5.60
N GLU A 198 18.72 8.27 5.36
CA GLU A 198 19.21 8.57 4.00
C GLU A 198 20.18 7.52 3.44
N ASN A 199 20.55 6.48 4.19
CA ASN A 199 21.55 5.49 3.76
C ASN A 199 21.20 4.82 2.41
N TRP A 200 19.91 4.66 2.08
CA TRP A 200 19.47 4.05 0.82
C TRP A 200 19.92 4.82 -0.42
N ASN A 201 20.10 6.14 -0.32
CA ASN A 201 20.55 6.98 -1.44
C ASN A 201 22.00 7.48 -1.27
N LEU A 202 22.61 7.36 -0.09
CA LEU A 202 23.99 7.79 0.15
C LEU A 202 25.02 6.67 0.01
N LYS A 203 24.58 5.40 0.02
CA LYS A 203 25.46 4.22 0.09
C LYS A 203 25.03 3.13 -0.90
N PRO A 204 25.09 3.39 -2.23
CA PRO A 204 24.82 2.36 -3.22
C PRO A 204 25.81 1.20 -3.11
N THR A 205 25.32 -0.03 -3.21
CA THR A 205 26.14 -1.24 -3.22
C THR A 205 25.60 -2.23 -4.23
N ARG A 206 26.47 -3.06 -4.82
CA ARG A 206 26.06 -4.11 -5.75
C ARG A 206 24.97 -5.01 -5.17
N ALA A 207 25.13 -5.43 -3.92
CA ALA A 207 24.18 -6.31 -3.25
C ALA A 207 22.77 -5.69 -3.15
N THR A 208 22.68 -4.38 -2.83
CA THR A 208 21.39 -3.71 -2.63
C THR A 208 20.73 -3.38 -3.97
N CYS A 209 21.50 -2.85 -4.92
CA CYS A 209 20.98 -2.49 -6.26
C CYS A 209 20.61 -3.74 -7.06
N GLY A 210 21.47 -4.76 -7.03
CA GLY A 210 21.25 -6.06 -7.66
C GLY A 210 20.14 -6.90 -7.00
N ALA A 211 19.54 -6.42 -5.91
CA ALA A 211 18.36 -7.06 -5.35
C ALA A 211 17.14 -6.88 -6.27
N CYS A 212 16.96 -5.69 -6.87
CA CYS A 212 15.91 -5.43 -7.86
C CYS A 212 16.44 -5.53 -9.31
N HIS A 213 17.66 -5.06 -9.56
CA HIS A 213 18.34 -5.12 -10.85
C HIS A 213 19.15 -6.43 -10.97
N ASP A 214 18.47 -7.56 -10.84
CA ASP A 214 19.13 -8.86 -10.70
C ASP A 214 19.54 -9.53 -12.02
N ASP A 215 19.34 -8.83 -13.13
CA ASP A 215 19.91 -9.10 -14.45
C ASP A 215 21.24 -8.35 -14.69
N VAL A 216 21.67 -7.49 -13.77
CA VAL A 216 22.94 -6.78 -13.87
C VAL A 216 24.09 -7.68 -13.43
N ASN A 217 25.02 -7.93 -14.35
CA ASN A 217 26.28 -8.59 -14.03
C ASN A 217 27.35 -7.53 -13.77
N PHE A 218 27.56 -7.20 -12.51
CA PHE A 218 28.59 -6.22 -12.13
C PHE A 218 30.02 -6.69 -12.41
N ALA A 219 30.30 -7.99 -12.56
CA ALA A 219 31.65 -8.46 -12.86
C ALA A 219 32.02 -8.24 -14.34
N THR A 220 31.06 -8.39 -15.24
CA THR A 220 31.27 -8.21 -16.69
C THR A 220 30.81 -6.83 -17.19
N GLY A 221 30.00 -6.11 -16.41
CA GLY A 221 29.33 -4.87 -16.83
C GLY A 221 28.09 -5.09 -17.69
N GLN A 222 27.70 -6.34 -17.97
CA GLN A 222 26.50 -6.63 -18.74
C GLN A 222 25.27 -6.01 -18.05
N ASN A 223 24.41 -5.36 -18.85
CA ASN A 223 23.27 -4.56 -18.40
C ASN A 223 23.61 -3.36 -17.49
N HIS A 224 24.89 -2.98 -17.43
CA HIS A 224 25.39 -1.84 -16.67
C HIS A 224 26.41 -1.06 -17.51
N VAL A 225 25.94 -0.55 -18.65
CA VAL A 225 26.72 0.21 -19.66
C VAL A 225 28.04 -0.45 -20.07
N ASN A 226 28.11 -1.79 -19.99
CA ASN A 226 29.32 -2.58 -20.22
C ASN A 226 30.50 -2.13 -19.34
N LEU A 227 30.20 -1.63 -18.13
CA LEU A 227 31.18 -1.17 -17.15
C LEU A 227 31.23 -2.13 -15.94
N PRO A 228 32.27 -2.97 -15.87
CA PRO A 228 32.58 -3.78 -14.69
C PRO A 228 32.75 -2.95 -13.42
N GLN A 229 32.27 -3.47 -12.30
CA GLN A 229 32.38 -2.91 -10.96
C GLN A 229 32.92 -3.98 -9.99
N PRO A 230 34.24 -4.09 -9.81
CA PRO A 230 34.83 -5.11 -8.92
C PRO A 230 34.65 -4.80 -7.42
N SER A 231 34.43 -3.54 -7.05
CA SER A 231 34.08 -3.12 -5.68
C SER A 231 32.91 -2.12 -5.67
N ASP A 232 32.35 -1.83 -4.49
CA ASP A 232 31.29 -0.81 -4.31
C ASP A 232 31.85 0.63 -4.26
N ASN A 233 33.17 0.80 -4.30
CA ASN A 233 33.85 2.07 -4.00
C ASN A 233 33.54 3.21 -4.97
N LEU A 234 33.19 2.88 -6.21
CA LEU A 234 32.94 3.86 -7.28
C LEU A 234 31.44 4.06 -7.56
N CYS A 235 30.56 3.29 -6.92
CA CYS A 235 29.13 3.36 -7.18
C CYS A 235 28.59 4.77 -6.91
N ALA A 236 28.98 5.38 -5.79
CA ALA A 236 28.54 6.72 -5.40
C ALA A 236 29.14 7.86 -6.23
N THR A 237 30.12 7.59 -7.11
CA THR A 237 30.67 8.58 -8.04
C THR A 237 29.70 8.85 -9.18
N CYS A 238 29.00 7.82 -9.66
CA CYS A 238 28.03 7.94 -10.75
C CYS A 238 26.58 7.95 -10.22
N HIS A 239 26.27 7.07 -9.28
CA HIS A 239 24.96 6.98 -8.63
C HIS A 239 24.94 7.87 -7.38
N ILE A 240 25.03 9.18 -7.62
CA ILE A 240 24.84 10.19 -6.56
C ILE A 240 23.38 10.22 -6.10
N PRO A 241 23.05 10.85 -4.96
CA PRO A 241 21.69 10.84 -4.43
C PRO A 241 20.66 11.49 -5.35
N GLN A 242 21.01 12.61 -5.98
CA GLN A 242 20.13 13.41 -6.83
C GLN A 242 20.99 14.19 -7.83
N GLY A 243 20.58 14.17 -9.10
CA GLY A 243 21.14 15.00 -10.16
C GLY A 243 20.19 16.12 -10.57
N GLU A 244 20.46 16.74 -11.71
CA GLU A 244 19.72 17.90 -12.18
C GLU A 244 18.37 17.55 -12.84
N VAL A 245 18.21 16.32 -13.33
CA VAL A 245 17.06 15.94 -14.18
C VAL A 245 16.50 14.58 -13.75
N ASP A 246 15.17 14.47 -13.71
CA ASP A 246 14.53 13.16 -13.47
C ASP A 246 14.92 12.12 -14.53
N TYR A 247 14.98 10.86 -14.11
CA TYR A 247 15.36 9.70 -14.92
C TYR A 247 16.81 9.67 -15.43
N ASP A 248 17.67 10.48 -14.84
CA ASP A 248 19.11 10.35 -14.96
C ASP A 248 19.64 9.09 -14.21
N ALA A 249 20.96 8.95 -14.09
CA ALA A 249 21.58 7.81 -13.40
C ALA A 249 21.63 7.95 -11.88
N THR A 250 21.11 9.04 -11.31
CA THR A 250 21.13 9.28 -9.85
C THR A 250 20.05 8.47 -9.16
N ILE A 251 20.22 8.19 -7.87
CA ILE A 251 19.35 7.25 -7.18
C ILE A 251 17.91 7.80 -7.09
N LYS A 252 17.72 9.07 -6.70
CA LYS A 252 16.39 9.67 -6.65
C LYS A 252 15.85 9.92 -8.07
N GLY A 253 16.67 10.40 -9.00
CA GLY A 253 16.25 10.66 -10.38
C GLY A 253 15.80 9.41 -11.14
N ALA A 254 16.58 8.33 -11.09
CA ALA A 254 16.24 7.05 -11.74
C ALA A 254 14.95 6.42 -11.18
N HIS A 255 14.66 6.67 -9.91
CA HIS A 255 13.48 6.16 -9.20
C HIS A 255 12.37 7.20 -9.02
N THR A 256 12.33 8.24 -9.86
CA THR A 256 11.21 9.20 -9.86
C THR A 256 9.90 8.48 -10.25
N VAL A 257 8.89 8.59 -9.40
CA VAL A 257 7.53 8.11 -9.72
C VAL A 257 6.95 9.00 -10.83
N PRO A 258 6.42 8.45 -11.94
CA PRO A 258 6.11 9.24 -13.13
C PRO A 258 5.29 10.51 -12.92
N ILE A 259 4.21 10.44 -12.14
CA ILE A 259 3.32 11.59 -11.88
C ILE A 259 3.96 12.68 -10.98
N GLU A 260 5.04 12.33 -10.28
CA GLU A 260 5.78 13.22 -9.40
C GLU A 260 6.95 13.93 -10.10
N SER A 261 7.21 13.59 -11.37
CA SER A 261 8.34 14.16 -12.10
C SER A 261 8.25 15.68 -12.19
N SER A 262 9.37 16.33 -11.88
CA SER A 262 9.63 17.76 -12.07
C SER A 262 9.50 18.22 -13.53
N LEU A 263 9.61 17.29 -14.49
CA LEU A 263 9.44 17.54 -15.93
C LEU A 263 7.96 17.70 -16.33
N LEU A 264 7.02 17.47 -15.41
CA LEU A 264 5.61 17.72 -15.63
C LEU A 264 5.21 19.07 -15.04
N ALA A 265 4.63 19.94 -15.87
CA ALA A 265 3.95 21.14 -15.36
C ALA A 265 2.79 20.78 -14.42
N GLY A 266 2.22 19.57 -14.56
CA GLY A 266 1.12 19.09 -13.72
C GLY A 266 -0.24 19.55 -14.22
N VAL A 267 -1.29 18.82 -13.81
CA VAL A 267 -2.69 19.24 -14.00
C VAL A 267 -3.40 19.25 -12.66
N VAL A 268 -4.00 20.38 -12.30
CA VAL A 268 -4.72 20.62 -11.06
C VAL A 268 -6.13 21.06 -11.40
N PHE A 269 -7.10 20.28 -10.91
CA PHE A 269 -8.52 20.57 -11.10
C PHE A 269 -9.13 21.22 -9.86
N THR A 270 -10.04 22.15 -10.09
CA THR A 270 -10.99 22.64 -9.08
C THR A 270 -12.40 22.58 -9.66
N LEU A 271 -13.33 21.96 -8.95
CA LEU A 271 -14.75 22.01 -9.28
C LEU A 271 -15.35 23.20 -8.52
N ASN A 272 -15.72 24.26 -9.24
CA ASN A 272 -16.06 25.57 -8.66
C ASN A 272 -17.53 25.61 -8.22
N SER A 273 -18.45 25.15 -9.07
CA SER A 273 -19.88 25.11 -8.78
C SER A 273 -20.63 24.18 -9.76
N VAL A 274 -21.85 23.81 -9.40
CA VAL A 274 -22.82 23.21 -10.32
C VAL A 274 -24.09 24.05 -10.33
N THR A 275 -24.58 24.40 -11.51
CA THR A 275 -25.80 25.20 -11.70
C THR A 275 -26.79 24.43 -12.58
N GLY A 276 -28.07 24.82 -12.58
CA GLY A 276 -29.11 24.15 -13.39
C GLY A 276 -29.41 22.71 -12.98
N ALA A 277 -28.94 22.26 -11.82
CA ALA A 277 -29.18 20.91 -11.30
C ALA A 277 -30.62 20.80 -10.75
N ALA A 278 -31.57 20.44 -11.61
CA ALA A 278 -32.97 20.22 -11.27
C ALA A 278 -33.57 19.06 -12.10
N PRO A 279 -34.65 18.40 -11.66
CA PRO A 279 -35.26 17.30 -12.39
C PRO A 279 -35.69 17.74 -13.78
N GLY A 280 -35.36 16.94 -14.78
CA GLY A 280 -35.63 17.21 -16.19
C GLY A 280 -34.78 18.32 -16.81
N LYS A 281 -33.78 18.85 -16.09
CA LYS A 281 -32.87 19.91 -16.59
C LYS A 281 -31.45 19.39 -16.78
N ASN A 282 -30.75 20.04 -17.70
CA ASN A 282 -29.33 19.82 -17.96
C ASN A 282 -28.51 20.63 -16.95
N ALA A 283 -27.75 19.94 -16.11
CA ALA A 283 -26.85 20.60 -15.16
C ALA A 283 -25.61 21.15 -15.87
N THR A 284 -25.07 22.25 -15.35
CA THR A 284 -23.81 22.85 -15.81
C THR A 284 -22.77 22.78 -14.70
N VAL A 285 -21.63 22.15 -14.96
CA VAL A 285 -20.47 22.14 -14.06
C VAL A 285 -19.51 23.25 -14.46
N ASN A 286 -19.12 24.09 -13.50
CA ASN A 286 -18.10 25.12 -13.68
C ASN A 286 -16.84 24.67 -12.98
N PHE A 287 -15.72 24.63 -13.69
CA PHE A 287 -14.46 24.10 -13.17
C PHE A 287 -13.26 24.94 -13.64
N THR A 288 -12.14 24.77 -12.93
CA THR A 288 -10.87 25.42 -13.24
C THR A 288 -9.81 24.35 -13.49
N ILE A 289 -9.01 24.53 -14.54
CA ILE A 289 -7.82 23.72 -14.83
C ILE A 289 -6.59 24.63 -14.76
N LYS A 290 -5.64 24.23 -13.91
CA LYS A 290 -4.34 24.91 -13.78
C LYS A 290 -3.20 23.91 -13.79
N ASP A 291 -1.98 24.39 -13.98
CA ASP A 291 -0.78 23.62 -13.69
C ASP A 291 -0.40 23.72 -12.20
N LYS A 292 0.66 23.01 -11.76
CA LYS A 292 1.15 23.07 -10.37
C LYS A 292 1.70 24.45 -9.99
N SER A 293 2.09 25.26 -10.97
CA SER A 293 2.55 26.64 -10.78
C SER A 293 1.41 27.67 -10.72
N GLY A 294 0.16 27.22 -10.92
CA GLY A 294 -1.04 28.05 -10.86
C GLY A 294 -1.41 28.73 -12.18
N ASN A 295 -0.70 28.44 -13.27
CA ASN A 295 -1.01 28.96 -14.60
C ASN A 295 -2.25 28.28 -15.18
N PRO A 296 -3.09 28.99 -15.93
CA PRO A 296 -4.18 28.41 -16.71
C PRO A 296 -3.72 27.27 -17.64
N VAL A 297 -4.50 26.20 -17.71
CA VAL A 297 -4.30 25.13 -18.70
C VAL A 297 -5.48 25.10 -19.66
N GLU A 298 -5.17 25.15 -20.96
CA GLU A 298 -6.18 25.07 -22.00
C GLU A 298 -6.80 23.68 -22.09
N VAL A 299 -8.13 23.58 -21.99
CA VAL A 299 -8.83 22.28 -21.96
C VAL A 299 -8.57 21.44 -23.22
N THR A 300 -8.38 22.09 -24.38
CA THR A 300 -8.08 21.44 -25.66
C THR A 300 -6.68 20.82 -25.72
N THR A 301 -5.80 21.17 -24.79
CA THR A 301 -4.46 20.56 -24.67
C THR A 301 -4.48 19.25 -23.87
N LEU A 302 -5.59 18.91 -23.23
CA LEU A 302 -5.77 17.63 -22.55
C LEU A 302 -6.06 16.52 -23.56
N ASN A 303 -5.61 15.30 -23.27
CA ASN A 303 -6.02 14.12 -24.06
C ASN A 303 -7.34 13.53 -23.58
N SER A 304 -7.71 13.80 -22.33
CA SER A 304 -8.99 13.40 -21.78
C SER A 304 -9.46 14.43 -20.77
N MET A 305 -10.72 14.80 -20.87
CA MET A 305 -11.43 15.57 -19.86
C MET A 305 -12.84 14.99 -19.75
N ARG A 306 -13.18 14.43 -18.59
CA ARG A 306 -14.48 13.81 -18.36
C ARG A 306 -15.16 14.43 -17.16
N VAL A 307 -16.45 14.67 -17.34
CA VAL A 307 -17.35 15.08 -16.28
C VAL A 307 -18.32 13.95 -15.99
N TYR A 308 -18.69 13.83 -14.73
CA TYR A 308 -19.58 12.78 -14.23
C TYR A 308 -20.75 13.40 -13.48
N MET A 309 -21.92 12.82 -13.61
CA MET A 309 -23.02 13.05 -12.68
C MET A 309 -23.74 11.75 -12.37
N GLY A 310 -24.23 11.60 -11.14
CA GLY A 310 -24.96 10.42 -10.70
C GLY A 310 -25.64 10.68 -9.36
N GLY A 311 -26.73 9.97 -9.10
CA GLY A 311 -27.47 10.13 -7.86
C GLY A 311 -28.68 9.20 -7.78
N PRO A 312 -29.40 9.22 -6.64
CA PRO A 312 -29.11 10.03 -5.44
C PRO A 312 -27.85 9.57 -4.67
N THR A 313 -27.30 10.41 -3.79
CA THR A 313 -26.11 10.08 -2.98
C THR A 313 -26.36 9.03 -1.89
N THR A 314 -27.62 8.65 -1.64
CA THR A 314 -27.96 7.52 -0.76
C THR A 314 -27.37 6.22 -1.30
N ASP A 315 -27.56 5.98 -2.61
CA ASP A 315 -26.81 5.00 -3.37
C ASP A 315 -26.92 5.23 -4.88
N ILE A 316 -25.86 4.88 -5.61
CA ILE A 316 -25.72 5.20 -7.04
C ILE A 316 -26.18 4.01 -7.87
N SER A 317 -27.28 4.12 -8.61
CA SER A 317 -27.73 3.06 -9.54
C SER A 317 -27.08 3.17 -10.93
N GLY A 318 -26.59 4.35 -11.27
CA GLY A 318 -26.01 4.66 -12.58
C GLY A 318 -25.42 6.06 -12.60
N TYR A 319 -24.72 6.36 -13.69
CA TYR A 319 -24.05 7.64 -13.87
C TYR A 319 -24.08 8.05 -15.35
N VAL A 320 -24.02 9.35 -15.58
CA VAL A 320 -23.72 9.93 -16.89
C VAL A 320 -22.25 10.32 -16.89
N ARG A 321 -21.57 10.03 -18.00
CA ARG A 321 -20.20 10.48 -18.28
C ARG A 321 -20.16 11.12 -19.66
N GLU A 322 -19.61 12.31 -19.75
CA GLU A 322 -19.46 13.04 -21.01
C GLU A 322 -18.02 13.48 -21.27
N ASP A 323 -17.71 13.79 -22.53
CA ASP A 323 -16.44 14.37 -22.96
C ASP A 323 -16.49 15.89 -22.85
N ALA A 324 -15.72 16.47 -21.93
CA ALA A 324 -15.68 17.91 -21.70
C ALA A 324 -14.47 18.59 -22.36
N LEU A 325 -13.81 17.96 -23.35
CA LEU A 325 -12.70 18.58 -24.09
C LEU A 325 -13.11 19.84 -24.88
N LYS A 326 -14.41 20.02 -25.14
CA LYS A 326 -14.98 21.19 -25.81
C LYS A 326 -15.63 22.19 -24.84
N ALA A 327 -15.33 22.11 -23.55
CA ALA A 327 -15.85 23.04 -22.56
C ALA A 327 -15.41 24.47 -22.89
N VAL A 328 -16.31 25.43 -22.65
CA VAL A 328 -16.09 26.86 -22.93
C VAL A 328 -16.12 27.65 -21.64
N GLY A 329 -15.42 28.77 -21.55
CA GLY A 329 -15.47 29.59 -20.34
C GLY A 329 -14.80 30.94 -20.48
N SER A 330 -14.75 31.67 -19.37
CA SER A 330 -14.35 33.08 -19.31
C SER A 330 -12.84 33.32 -19.40
N GLY A 331 -12.05 32.33 -19.84
CA GLY A 331 -10.59 32.38 -19.80
C GLY A 331 -9.98 32.14 -18.41
N ALA A 332 -8.66 32.28 -18.31
CA ALA A 332 -7.87 32.01 -17.09
C ALA A 332 -8.04 30.56 -16.54
N GLY A 333 -8.23 29.60 -17.45
CA GLY A 333 -8.38 28.18 -17.11
C GLY A 333 -9.75 27.83 -16.54
N ARG A 334 -10.72 28.77 -16.56
CA ARG A 334 -12.10 28.53 -16.14
C ARG A 334 -12.94 28.06 -17.33
N TYR A 335 -13.67 26.99 -17.11
CA TYR A 335 -14.53 26.35 -18.09
C TYR A 335 -15.88 25.98 -17.48
N ALA A 336 -16.87 25.87 -18.34
CA ALA A 336 -18.21 25.40 -18.04
C ALA A 336 -18.58 24.28 -19.02
N TRP A 337 -19.21 23.23 -18.50
CA TRP A 337 -19.79 22.17 -19.28
C TRP A 337 -21.23 21.92 -18.87
N THR A 338 -22.15 22.11 -19.81
CA THR A 338 -23.55 21.72 -19.64
C THR A 338 -23.72 20.30 -20.14
N PHE A 339 -24.16 19.39 -19.27
CA PHE A 339 -24.42 18.01 -19.66
C PHE A 339 -25.45 17.96 -20.78
N ALA A 340 -25.23 17.12 -21.79
CA ALA A 340 -26.22 16.86 -22.82
C ALA A 340 -27.38 15.99 -22.29
N ALA A 341 -27.08 15.06 -21.38
CA ALA A 341 -28.10 14.31 -20.67
C ALA A 341 -28.78 15.18 -19.59
N PRO A 342 -30.12 15.24 -19.54
CA PRO A 342 -30.82 15.88 -18.44
C PRO A 342 -30.78 14.98 -17.19
N ILE A 343 -30.86 15.60 -16.01
CA ILE A 343 -31.19 14.87 -14.78
C ILE A 343 -32.60 14.28 -14.96
N PRO A 344 -32.85 13.01 -14.57
CA PRO A 344 -34.17 12.40 -14.68
C PRO A 344 -35.27 13.27 -14.07
N ALA A 345 -36.44 13.35 -14.71
CA ALA A 345 -37.56 14.16 -14.22
C ALA A 345 -38.11 13.69 -12.86
N THR A 346 -37.82 12.44 -12.48
CA THR A 346 -38.18 11.84 -11.20
C THR A 346 -37.07 11.93 -10.16
N ALA A 347 -35.94 12.56 -10.48
CA ALA A 347 -34.80 12.65 -9.58
C ALA A 347 -35.14 13.41 -8.30
N LYS A 348 -34.62 12.92 -7.17
CA LYS A 348 -34.79 13.50 -5.84
C LYS A 348 -33.46 13.50 -5.08
N GLY A 349 -33.41 14.28 -4.01
CA GLY A 349 -32.31 14.34 -3.07
C GLY A 349 -31.04 14.98 -3.66
N THR A 350 -29.91 14.57 -3.09
CA THR A 350 -28.60 15.07 -3.49
C THR A 350 -27.99 14.20 -4.58
N TRP A 351 -27.36 14.84 -5.56
CA TRP A 351 -26.59 14.22 -6.64
C TRP A 351 -25.11 14.57 -6.49
N GLN A 352 -24.25 13.70 -7.02
CA GLN A 352 -22.81 13.90 -7.05
C GLN A 352 -22.34 14.21 -8.46
N PHE A 353 -21.38 15.13 -8.55
CA PHE A 353 -20.74 15.57 -9.78
C PHE A 353 -19.23 15.40 -9.65
N GLY A 354 -18.60 14.89 -10.69
CA GLY A 354 -17.20 14.48 -10.66
C GLY A 354 -16.39 14.99 -11.85
N LEU A 355 -15.09 15.09 -11.65
CA LEU A 355 -14.13 15.54 -12.66
C LEU A 355 -12.91 14.64 -12.69
N GLU A 356 -12.52 14.20 -13.88
CA GLU A 356 -11.22 13.59 -14.13
C GLU A 356 -10.65 14.06 -15.47
N GLY A 357 -9.33 14.05 -15.59
CA GLY A 357 -8.69 14.37 -16.84
C GLY A 357 -7.19 14.21 -16.76
N TYR A 358 -6.59 14.17 -17.93
CA TYR A 358 -5.14 14.09 -18.07
C TYR A 358 -4.70 14.62 -19.42
N ARG A 359 -3.41 15.00 -19.48
CA ARG A 359 -2.66 15.08 -20.72
C ARG A 359 -1.51 14.08 -20.71
N THR A 360 -0.95 13.86 -21.87
CA THR A 360 0.16 12.96 -22.11
C THR A 360 1.33 13.82 -22.50
N THR A 361 2.38 13.79 -21.69
CA THR A 361 3.58 14.59 -21.88
C THR A 361 4.70 13.65 -22.30
N ILE A 362 5.36 13.97 -23.41
CA ILE A 362 6.64 13.35 -23.76
C ILE A 362 7.71 14.14 -23.02
N VAL A 363 8.45 13.47 -22.16
CA VAL A 363 9.59 14.06 -21.43
C VAL A 363 10.89 13.49 -21.98
N LEU A 364 11.96 14.29 -21.90
CA LEU A 364 13.29 13.94 -22.43
C LEU A 364 13.25 13.58 -23.93
N GLU A 365 12.44 14.31 -24.71
CA GLU A 365 12.26 14.10 -26.14
C GLU A 365 13.58 14.18 -26.90
N GLY A 366 13.79 13.27 -27.85
CA GLY A 366 15.02 13.18 -28.63
C GLY A 366 16.19 12.49 -27.91
N THR A 367 15.99 12.01 -26.68
CA THR A 367 17.03 11.28 -25.91
C THR A 367 16.74 9.78 -25.83
N THR A 368 17.74 8.99 -25.43
CA THR A 368 17.57 7.55 -25.14
C THR A 368 16.70 7.27 -23.90
N LYS A 369 16.34 8.31 -23.14
CA LYS A 369 15.48 8.24 -21.94
C LYS A 369 14.08 8.82 -22.19
N GLN A 370 13.80 9.23 -23.43
CA GLN A 370 12.48 9.71 -23.85
C GLN A 370 11.40 8.76 -23.35
N ARG A 371 10.36 9.33 -22.73
CA ARG A 371 9.23 8.56 -22.24
C ARG A 371 7.96 9.36 -22.25
N THR A 372 6.86 8.63 -22.32
CA THR A 372 5.52 9.17 -22.33
C THR A 372 4.91 9.00 -20.95
N ILE A 373 4.56 10.12 -20.32
CA ILE A 373 3.97 10.14 -18.98
C ILE A 373 2.56 10.72 -19.08
N ARG A 374 1.62 10.07 -18.39
CA ARG A 374 0.28 10.62 -18.23
C ARG A 374 0.27 11.58 -17.03
N ASP A 375 0.13 12.86 -17.32
CA ASP A 375 -0.01 13.96 -16.36
C ASP A 375 -1.49 14.13 -16.02
N TYR A 376 -1.96 13.40 -15.01
CA TYR A 376 -3.34 13.38 -14.55
C TYR A 376 -3.53 14.23 -13.29
N GLY A 377 -4.69 14.89 -13.20
CA GLY A 377 -5.09 15.59 -11.98
C GLY A 377 -5.80 14.69 -10.97
N ILE A 378 -5.78 15.11 -9.71
CA ILE A 378 -6.58 14.46 -8.67
C ILE A 378 -8.07 14.68 -8.95
N ASN A 379 -8.87 13.62 -8.87
CA ASN A 379 -10.31 13.69 -9.10
C ASN A 379 -10.96 14.67 -8.13
N LYS A 380 -11.95 15.43 -8.63
CA LYS A 380 -12.73 16.37 -7.82
C LYS A 380 -14.20 15.98 -7.84
N MET A 381 -14.85 16.19 -6.70
CA MET A 381 -16.24 15.83 -6.45
C MET A 381 -16.98 17.02 -5.84
N MET A 382 -18.27 17.16 -6.15
CA MET A 382 -19.20 18.10 -5.52
C MET A 382 -20.57 17.47 -5.38
N TYR A 383 -21.31 17.87 -4.35
CA TYR A 383 -22.66 17.38 -4.07
C TYR A 383 -23.65 18.54 -4.17
N VAL A 384 -24.75 18.34 -4.92
CA VAL A 384 -25.79 19.35 -5.12
C VAL A 384 -27.16 18.71 -5.01
N SER A 385 -28.05 19.37 -4.28
CA SER A 385 -29.46 18.98 -4.21
C SER A 385 -30.17 19.32 -5.50
N VAL A 386 -30.93 18.36 -6.05
CA VAL A 386 -31.68 18.58 -7.28
C VAL A 386 -33.12 19.00 -7.01
N ASP A 387 -33.69 18.67 -5.86
CA ASP A 387 -35.08 18.95 -5.51
C ASP A 387 -35.26 19.99 -4.39
N GLY A 388 -34.19 20.67 -4.00
CA GLY A 388 -34.21 21.71 -2.97
C GLY A 388 -34.13 21.18 -1.54
N THR A 389 -34.05 19.86 -1.34
CA THR A 389 -33.75 19.28 -0.02
C THR A 389 -32.35 19.65 0.46
N PRO A 390 -32.04 19.62 1.76
CA PRO A 390 -30.69 19.88 2.26
C PRO A 390 -29.65 18.97 1.61
N VAL A 391 -28.49 19.54 1.23
CA VAL A 391 -27.39 18.78 0.61
C VAL A 391 -26.86 17.74 1.59
N ALA A 392 -26.97 16.48 1.22
CA ALA A 392 -26.46 15.33 1.98
C ALA A 392 -25.38 14.61 1.14
N PRO A 393 -24.08 14.79 1.47
CA PRO A 393 -23.00 14.05 0.82
C PRO A 393 -23.19 12.54 0.94
N ARG A 394 -22.62 11.79 -0.01
CA ARG A 394 -22.55 10.33 0.11
C ARG A 394 -21.79 9.96 1.38
N ARG A 395 -22.26 8.93 2.09
CA ARG A 395 -21.60 8.42 3.30
C ARG A 395 -20.12 8.12 3.05
N THR A 396 -19.26 8.55 3.98
CA THR A 396 -17.83 8.22 3.96
C THR A 396 -17.62 6.88 4.65
N VAL A 397 -17.29 5.85 3.88
CA VAL A 397 -16.97 4.52 4.40
C VAL A 397 -15.46 4.35 4.53
N VAL A 398 -14.72 4.75 3.50
CA VAL A 398 -13.26 4.70 3.45
C VAL A 398 -12.74 6.08 3.05
N ALA A 399 -11.46 6.34 3.34
CA ALA A 399 -10.76 7.53 2.88
C ALA A 399 -9.62 7.15 1.94
N SER A 400 -9.36 8.00 0.93
CA SER A 400 -8.22 7.82 0.02
C SER A 400 -6.88 7.73 0.78
N ALA A 401 -6.74 8.45 1.89
CA ALA A 401 -5.57 8.39 2.77
C ALA A 401 -5.33 7.00 3.36
N SER A 402 -6.40 6.26 3.73
CA SER A 402 -6.28 4.89 4.24
C SER A 402 -5.69 3.95 3.18
N CYS A 403 -6.13 4.10 1.94
CA CYS A 403 -5.64 3.32 0.80
C CYS A 403 -4.18 3.65 0.47
N ASN A 404 -3.83 4.94 0.50
CA ASN A 404 -2.49 5.43 0.19
C ASN A 404 -1.42 5.04 1.22
N LYS A 405 -1.81 4.53 2.40
CA LYS A 405 -0.85 3.89 3.32
C LYS A 405 -0.09 2.74 2.64
N CYS A 406 -0.76 2.00 1.75
CA CYS A 406 -0.19 0.89 0.99
C CYS A 406 0.07 1.21 -0.48
N HIS A 407 -0.83 1.97 -1.12
CA HIS A 407 -0.76 2.22 -2.56
C HIS A 407 0.13 3.40 -2.96
N TYR A 408 0.70 4.13 -1.98
CA TYR A 408 1.45 5.39 -2.15
C TYR A 408 0.55 6.52 -2.67
N GLN A 409 0.00 6.35 -3.87
CA GLN A 409 -1.08 7.14 -4.42
C GLN A 409 -1.97 6.23 -5.27
N LEU A 410 -3.25 6.12 -4.93
CA LEU A 410 -4.22 5.39 -5.75
C LEU A 410 -4.20 5.93 -7.17
N ALA A 411 -4.02 5.05 -8.14
CA ALA A 411 -3.83 5.43 -9.54
C ALA A 411 -4.28 4.29 -10.47
N PHE A 412 -5.59 4.07 -10.56
CA PHE A 412 -6.16 3.01 -11.41
C PHE A 412 -6.59 3.52 -12.78
N HIS A 413 -6.76 2.59 -13.72
CA HIS A 413 -7.11 2.86 -15.12
C HIS A 413 -6.15 3.86 -15.79
N GLY A 414 -4.85 3.62 -15.58
CA GLY A 414 -3.77 4.50 -16.00
C GLY A 414 -3.81 5.85 -15.26
N GLY A 415 -4.02 5.85 -13.94
CA GLY A 415 -3.90 7.02 -13.07
C GLY A 415 -5.09 7.98 -13.01
N GLY A 416 -6.04 7.89 -13.95
CA GLY A 416 -7.19 8.80 -14.01
C GLY A 416 -8.23 8.61 -12.90
N ARG A 417 -8.22 7.47 -12.19
CA ARG A 417 -9.09 7.20 -11.03
C ARG A 417 -8.22 7.06 -9.79
N ASN A 418 -8.23 8.09 -8.97
CA ASN A 418 -7.23 8.32 -7.92
C ASN A 418 -7.82 8.80 -6.59
N THR A 419 -9.15 8.80 -6.44
CA THR A 419 -9.81 8.99 -5.14
C THR A 419 -10.88 7.92 -4.89
N ALA A 420 -11.04 7.52 -3.64
CA ALA A 420 -11.98 6.48 -3.24
C ALA A 420 -13.44 6.86 -3.53
N GLU A 421 -13.76 8.15 -3.39
CA GLU A 421 -15.10 8.70 -3.63
C GLU A 421 -15.49 8.59 -5.11
N HIS A 422 -14.54 8.90 -6.01
CA HIS A 422 -14.79 8.90 -7.46
C HIS A 422 -15.06 7.50 -8.02
N CYS A 423 -14.47 6.46 -7.42
CA CYS A 423 -14.71 5.07 -7.81
C CYS A 423 -16.20 4.69 -7.75
N THR A 424 -16.97 5.30 -6.84
CA THR A 424 -18.38 4.96 -6.59
C THR A 424 -19.33 5.32 -7.73
N PHE A 425 -18.93 6.18 -8.69
CA PHE A 425 -19.74 6.40 -9.89
C PHE A 425 -19.93 5.10 -10.67
N CYS A 426 -18.81 4.43 -10.95
CA CYS A 426 -18.78 3.25 -11.80
C CYS A 426 -18.94 1.97 -10.99
N HIS A 427 -18.16 1.82 -9.91
CA HIS A 427 -18.17 0.66 -9.03
C HIS A 427 -19.36 0.72 -8.06
N ASN A 428 -20.54 0.64 -8.64
CA ASN A 428 -21.81 0.75 -7.97
C ASN A 428 -22.52 -0.62 -7.91
N PRO A 429 -23.64 -0.77 -7.17
CA PRO A 429 -24.30 -2.05 -6.98
C PRO A 429 -24.71 -2.77 -8.27
N ASN A 430 -24.90 -2.06 -9.38
CA ASN A 430 -25.32 -2.65 -10.65
C ASN A 430 -24.17 -3.13 -11.53
N LEU A 431 -22.93 -2.70 -11.26
CA LEU A 431 -21.80 -3.02 -12.12
C LEU A 431 -21.39 -4.49 -11.93
N ALA A 432 -21.63 -5.29 -12.97
CA ALA A 432 -21.10 -6.63 -13.10
C ALA A 432 -20.46 -6.82 -14.47
N ALA A 433 -19.34 -7.55 -14.53
CA ALA A 433 -18.64 -7.87 -15.76
C ALA A 433 -17.95 -9.23 -15.63
N ASN A 434 -17.81 -9.96 -16.74
CA ASN A 434 -17.16 -11.28 -16.78
C ASN A 434 -17.70 -12.28 -15.72
N GLY A 435 -19.00 -12.20 -15.43
CA GLY A 435 -19.64 -13.04 -14.42
C GLY A 435 -19.33 -12.67 -12.97
N GLU A 436 -18.77 -11.49 -12.69
CA GLU A 436 -18.44 -11.01 -11.35
C GLU A 436 -19.07 -9.66 -11.03
N SER A 437 -19.40 -9.42 -9.76
CA SER A 437 -19.71 -8.07 -9.28
C SER A 437 -18.45 -7.21 -9.18
N PHE A 438 -18.53 -6.00 -9.73
CA PHE A 438 -17.55 -4.93 -9.55
C PHE A 438 -18.12 -3.78 -8.71
N ASN A 439 -19.17 -4.04 -7.91
CA ASN A 439 -19.54 -3.13 -6.84
C ASN A 439 -18.33 -2.89 -5.92
N LEU A 440 -18.11 -1.64 -5.51
CA LEU A 440 -16.85 -1.24 -4.87
C LEU A 440 -16.51 -2.07 -3.64
N SER A 441 -17.47 -2.33 -2.74
CA SER A 441 -17.22 -3.13 -1.55
C SER A 441 -16.86 -4.58 -1.89
N THR A 442 -17.59 -5.20 -2.81
CA THR A 442 -17.38 -6.59 -3.22
C THR A 442 -16.02 -6.76 -3.88
N MET A 443 -15.70 -5.87 -4.82
CA MET A 443 -14.43 -5.85 -5.54
C MET A 443 -13.24 -5.65 -4.59
N ILE A 444 -13.32 -4.65 -3.71
CA ILE A 444 -12.21 -4.32 -2.81
C ILE A 444 -11.98 -5.45 -1.81
N HIS A 445 -13.01 -6.00 -1.18
CA HIS A 445 -12.82 -7.10 -0.24
C HIS A 445 -12.22 -8.36 -0.92
N ARG A 446 -12.79 -8.81 -2.05
CA ARG A 446 -12.30 -9.99 -2.77
C ARG A 446 -10.87 -9.84 -3.26
N PHE A 447 -10.51 -8.68 -3.85
CA PHE A 447 -9.13 -8.48 -4.30
C PHE A 447 -8.13 -8.47 -3.16
N HIS A 448 -8.47 -7.92 -2.00
CA HIS A 448 -7.57 -7.96 -0.85
C HIS A 448 -7.57 -9.33 -0.15
N GLU A 449 -8.55 -10.20 -0.38
CA GLU A 449 -8.45 -11.61 0.03
C GLU A 449 -7.46 -12.39 -0.86
N GLU A 450 -7.48 -12.17 -2.17
CA GLU A 450 -6.67 -12.91 -3.15
C GLU A 450 -5.23 -12.37 -3.32
N ALA A 451 -5.01 -11.06 -3.13
CA ALA A 451 -3.75 -10.38 -3.49
C ALA A 451 -2.55 -10.66 -2.56
N ARG A 452 -2.60 -11.69 -1.71
CA ARG A 452 -1.65 -11.91 -0.60
C ARG A 452 -1.50 -10.64 0.25
N TYR A 453 -2.62 -10.15 0.77
CA TYR A 453 -2.67 -8.91 1.54
C TYR A 453 -1.60 -8.88 2.65
N PRO A 454 -0.78 -7.80 2.72
CA PRO A 454 0.37 -7.78 3.62
C PRO A 454 -0.04 -7.61 5.09
N GLY A 455 -1.21 -7.04 5.35
CA GLY A 455 -1.73 -6.78 6.68
C GLY A 455 -2.62 -7.89 7.22
N ILE A 456 -3.32 -7.59 8.30
CA ILE A 456 -4.32 -8.50 8.87
C ILE A 456 -5.67 -8.16 8.22
N LEU A 457 -6.18 -9.02 7.33
CA LEU A 457 -7.38 -8.72 6.53
C LEU A 457 -8.63 -8.41 7.39
N ARG A 458 -8.73 -9.02 8.58
CA ARG A 458 -9.80 -8.71 9.56
C ARG A 458 -9.64 -7.35 10.25
N ASN A 459 -8.53 -6.63 10.05
CA ASN A 459 -8.37 -5.26 10.55
C ASN A 459 -9.19 -4.27 9.72
N CYS A 460 -10.45 -4.11 10.09
CA CYS A 460 -11.34 -3.18 9.41
C CYS A 460 -10.77 -1.74 9.37
N ASN A 461 -10.04 -1.33 10.41
CA ASN A 461 -9.53 0.03 10.58
C ASN A 461 -8.36 0.37 9.64
N GLN A 462 -7.81 -0.61 8.90
CA GLN A 462 -6.83 -0.31 7.85
C GLN A 462 -7.46 0.46 6.70
N CYS A 463 -8.75 0.24 6.41
CA CYS A 463 -9.47 0.88 5.32
C CYS A 463 -10.61 1.78 5.81
N HIS A 464 -11.41 1.29 6.75
CA HIS A 464 -12.61 1.96 7.24
C HIS A 464 -12.29 3.15 8.16
N VAL A 465 -13.14 4.17 8.11
CA VAL A 465 -13.06 5.37 8.94
C VAL A 465 -14.32 5.53 9.79
N GLY A 466 -14.21 6.12 10.98
CA GLY A 466 -15.38 6.45 11.81
C GLY A 466 -16.26 5.26 12.17
N ASN A 467 -15.68 4.06 12.32
CA ASN A 467 -16.40 2.80 12.56
C ASN A 467 -17.41 2.42 11.45
N SER A 468 -17.18 2.86 10.21
CA SER A 468 -18.08 2.62 9.08
C SER A 468 -18.21 1.15 8.64
N GLN A 469 -17.37 0.25 9.17
CA GLN A 469 -17.48 -1.20 8.98
C GLN A 469 -18.68 -1.80 9.70
N GLN A 470 -19.25 -1.09 10.67
CA GLN A 470 -20.43 -1.57 11.39
C GLN A 470 -21.63 -1.58 10.44
N PRO A 471 -22.47 -2.64 10.46
CA PRO A 471 -23.64 -2.70 9.62
C PRO A 471 -24.64 -1.62 10.04
N VAL A 472 -25.22 -0.94 9.05
CA VAL A 472 -26.25 0.09 9.26
C VAL A 472 -27.48 -0.25 8.44
N THR A 473 -28.65 -0.25 9.07
CA THR A 473 -29.92 -0.40 8.36
C THR A 473 -30.20 0.90 7.63
N ASN A 474 -30.11 0.89 6.31
CA ASN A 474 -30.47 2.01 5.47
C ASN A 474 -31.34 1.52 4.31
N PRO A 475 -32.65 1.82 4.31
CA PRO A 475 -33.57 1.32 3.30
C PRO A 475 -33.30 1.88 1.90
N ASN A 476 -32.46 2.91 1.76
CA ASN A 476 -32.12 3.53 0.49
C ASN A 476 -30.87 2.94 -0.18
N LEU A 477 -30.26 1.90 0.39
CA LEU A 477 -29.16 1.18 -0.24
C LEU A 477 -29.68 0.19 -1.25
N LEU A 478 -29.04 0.12 -2.42
CA LEU A 478 -29.47 -0.75 -3.49
C LEU A 478 -28.87 -2.15 -3.30
N PRO A 479 -29.63 -3.21 -3.58
CA PRO A 479 -29.09 -4.55 -3.58
C PRO A 479 -28.06 -4.68 -4.73
N THR A 480 -27.02 -5.48 -4.51
CA THR A 480 -25.89 -5.65 -5.42
C THR A 480 -26.17 -6.75 -6.44
N ASN A 481 -25.97 -6.46 -7.72
CA ASN A 481 -25.88 -7.46 -8.77
C ASN A 481 -24.55 -8.21 -8.63
N ASP A 482 -24.60 -9.43 -8.12
CA ASP A 482 -23.44 -10.33 -8.04
C ASP A 482 -23.74 -11.68 -8.70
N PRO A 483 -23.34 -11.87 -9.97
CA PRO A 483 -23.61 -13.10 -10.69
C PRO A 483 -22.96 -14.36 -10.09
N LYS A 484 -21.96 -14.22 -9.19
CA LYS A 484 -21.35 -15.35 -8.47
C LYS A 484 -22.09 -15.74 -7.19
N ALA A 485 -23.01 -14.90 -6.71
CA ALA A 485 -23.75 -15.19 -5.49
C ALA A 485 -24.80 -16.28 -5.73
N PRO A 486 -25.15 -17.09 -4.71
CA PRO A 486 -26.22 -18.09 -4.80
C PRO A 486 -27.60 -17.51 -5.15
N TYR A 487 -27.82 -16.22 -4.90
CA TYR A 487 -28.97 -15.47 -5.37
C TYR A 487 -28.56 -14.02 -5.68
N THR A 488 -29.18 -13.43 -6.69
CA THR A 488 -28.95 -12.04 -7.10
C THR A 488 -30.31 -11.39 -7.41
N PRO A 489 -30.53 -10.11 -7.06
CA PRO A 489 -29.60 -9.19 -6.41
C PRO A 489 -29.42 -9.48 -4.90
N VAL A 490 -28.21 -9.29 -4.40
CA VAL A 490 -27.81 -9.56 -3.02
C VAL A 490 -28.11 -8.32 -2.15
N PRO A 491 -28.81 -8.46 -1.02
CA PRO A 491 -29.03 -7.35 -0.09
C PRO A 491 -27.73 -6.67 0.38
N PRO A 492 -27.75 -5.36 0.71
CA PRO A 492 -26.53 -4.58 0.99
C PRO A 492 -25.63 -5.11 2.11
N ILE A 493 -26.19 -5.49 3.27
CA ILE A 493 -25.39 -5.97 4.41
C ILE A 493 -24.85 -7.38 4.09
N THR A 494 -25.70 -8.24 3.56
CA THR A 494 -25.39 -9.57 3.05
C THR A 494 -24.21 -9.52 2.08
N ASN A 495 -24.24 -8.62 1.08
CA ASN A 495 -23.16 -8.44 0.11
C ASN A 495 -21.84 -7.99 0.78
N ALA A 496 -21.91 -7.07 1.75
CA ALA A 496 -20.73 -6.59 2.45
C ALA A 496 -20.03 -7.72 3.23
N CYS A 497 -20.78 -8.56 3.95
CA CYS A 497 -20.24 -9.64 4.77
C CYS A 497 -19.79 -10.85 3.92
N LEU A 498 -20.62 -11.29 2.98
CA LEU A 498 -20.40 -12.51 2.19
C LEU A 498 -19.40 -12.31 1.05
N SER A 499 -18.89 -11.09 0.87
CA SER A 499 -17.74 -10.83 0.02
C SER A 499 -16.47 -11.56 0.51
N CYS A 500 -16.34 -11.78 1.83
CA CYS A 500 -15.29 -12.60 2.45
C CYS A 500 -15.84 -13.89 3.07
N HIS A 501 -17.02 -13.86 3.69
CA HIS A 501 -17.61 -15.03 4.38
C HIS A 501 -18.45 -15.91 3.44
N ASN A 502 -17.85 -16.40 2.36
CA ASN A 502 -18.57 -16.90 1.19
C ASN A 502 -18.83 -18.43 1.20
N THR A 503 -19.24 -19.02 2.33
CA THR A 503 -19.55 -20.46 2.43
C THR A 503 -21.06 -20.75 2.38
N PRO A 504 -21.51 -21.93 1.90
CA PRO A 504 -22.94 -22.22 1.72
C PRO A 504 -23.81 -22.07 2.99
N ASP A 505 -23.27 -22.45 4.15
CA ASP A 505 -23.91 -22.33 5.45
C ASP A 505 -24.11 -20.86 5.87
N VAL A 506 -23.13 -20.00 5.61
CA VAL A 506 -23.23 -18.56 5.92
C VAL A 506 -24.23 -17.88 4.98
N TRP A 507 -24.31 -18.28 3.71
CA TRP A 507 -25.38 -17.84 2.81
C TRP A 507 -26.76 -18.26 3.30
N SER A 508 -26.91 -19.49 3.80
CA SER A 508 -28.16 -19.96 4.40
C SER A 508 -28.53 -19.14 5.64
N HIS A 509 -27.54 -18.84 6.51
CA HIS A 509 -27.72 -17.98 7.67
C HIS A 509 -28.18 -16.56 7.28
N ALA A 510 -27.53 -15.93 6.31
CA ALA A 510 -27.91 -14.61 5.83
C ALA A 510 -29.33 -14.59 5.25
N LYS A 511 -29.69 -15.61 4.47
CA LYS A 511 -31.03 -15.78 3.91
C LYS A 511 -32.10 -15.98 4.99
N ALA A 512 -31.80 -16.75 6.05
CA ALA A 512 -32.72 -16.96 7.16
C ALA A 512 -32.99 -15.67 7.97
N ASN A 513 -32.02 -14.75 8.00
CA ASN A 513 -32.14 -13.45 8.68
C ASN A 513 -32.60 -12.30 7.77
N THR A 514 -33.04 -12.64 6.55
CA THR A 514 -33.57 -11.68 5.57
C THR A 514 -35.01 -12.05 5.22
N THR A 515 -35.92 -11.10 5.37
CA THR A 515 -37.35 -11.30 5.05
C THR A 515 -37.80 -10.26 4.02
N SER A 516 -39.09 -10.26 3.68
CA SER A 516 -39.70 -9.18 2.88
C SER A 516 -39.62 -7.81 3.56
N LEU A 517 -39.38 -7.75 4.88
CA LEU A 517 -39.16 -6.50 5.61
C LEU A 517 -37.70 -5.99 5.52
N GLY A 518 -36.78 -6.81 5.01
CA GLY A 518 -35.36 -6.48 4.88
C GLY A 518 -34.44 -7.34 5.76
N GLU A 519 -33.21 -6.85 5.93
CA GLU A 519 -32.13 -7.52 6.64
C GLU A 519 -32.17 -7.21 8.15
N SER A 520 -32.12 -8.24 8.99
CA SER A 520 -32.12 -8.11 10.46
C SER A 520 -30.72 -8.19 11.09
N CYS A 521 -29.65 -8.12 10.27
CA CYS A 521 -28.27 -8.33 10.69
C CYS A 521 -27.80 -7.42 11.84
N THR A 522 -28.30 -6.18 11.90
CA THR A 522 -27.88 -5.18 12.90
C THR A 522 -28.28 -5.55 14.32
N VAL A 523 -29.26 -6.43 14.50
CA VAL A 523 -29.67 -6.93 15.83
C VAL A 523 -28.54 -7.68 16.52
N CYS A 524 -27.81 -8.52 15.77
CA CYS A 524 -26.73 -9.36 16.31
C CYS A 524 -25.33 -8.82 15.99
N HIS A 525 -25.17 -8.09 14.89
CA HIS A 525 -23.87 -7.61 14.39
C HIS A 525 -23.69 -6.08 14.47
N GLY A 526 -24.68 -5.35 14.96
CA GLY A 526 -24.55 -3.90 15.21
C GLY A 526 -23.51 -3.60 16.29
N ALA A 527 -23.02 -2.35 16.36
CA ALA A 527 -21.86 -1.97 17.16
C ALA A 527 -21.88 -2.42 18.64
N ASN A 528 -23.07 -2.44 19.26
CA ASN A 528 -23.26 -2.79 20.67
C ASN A 528 -23.81 -4.20 20.90
N ALA A 529 -24.02 -4.96 19.83
CA ALA A 529 -24.58 -6.30 19.91
C ALA A 529 -23.53 -7.31 20.38
N GLU A 530 -23.99 -8.49 20.79
CA GLU A 530 -23.15 -9.58 21.29
C GLU A 530 -22.06 -9.97 20.28
N PHE A 531 -22.45 -10.14 19.01
CA PHE A 531 -21.59 -10.53 17.89
C PHE A 531 -21.25 -9.33 16.99
N SER A 532 -21.07 -8.15 17.58
CA SER A 532 -20.74 -6.95 16.82
C SER A 532 -19.50 -7.14 15.97
N VAL A 533 -19.45 -6.50 14.79
CA VAL A 533 -18.28 -6.56 13.90
C VAL A 533 -17.00 -6.19 14.65
N GLY A 534 -17.08 -5.23 15.59
CA GLY A 534 -15.92 -4.81 16.38
C GLY A 534 -15.41 -5.88 17.36
N ARG A 535 -16.29 -6.72 17.91
CA ARG A 535 -15.92 -7.81 18.81
C ARG A 535 -15.37 -9.01 18.06
N VAL A 536 -16.07 -9.46 17.01
CA VAL A 536 -15.71 -10.70 16.30
C VAL A 536 -14.50 -10.53 15.37
N HIS A 537 -14.13 -9.29 15.04
CA HIS A 537 -12.90 -8.96 14.31
C HIS A 537 -11.84 -8.26 15.18
N ALA A 538 -12.01 -8.26 16.50
CA ALA A 538 -11.00 -7.73 17.42
C ALA A 538 -9.66 -8.48 17.23
N GLN A 539 -8.56 -7.75 17.39
CA GLN A 539 -7.19 -8.27 17.25
C GLN A 539 -6.51 -8.45 18.59
#